data_AF-A0A1Q6KC00-F1
#
_entry.id   AF-A0A1Q6KC00-F1
#
_cell.length_a   1.000
_cell.length_b   1.000
_cell.length_c   1.000
_cell.angle_alpha   90.00
_cell.angle_beta   90.00
_cell.angle_gamma   90.00
#
_symmetry.space_group_name_H-M   'P 1'
#
loop_
_entity.id
_entity.type
_entity.pdbx_description
1 polymer ?
#
loop_
_entity_poly.entity_id
_entity_poly.type
_entity_poly.pdbx_seq_one_letter_code
_entity_poly.pdbx_strand_id
1 'polypeptide(L)'
;MRKTNCILIIVAILGILFAFSLFNKEGIVINVNSKNKDLVYQSLNGKIENTDNITKIILGQGWNSGKLTIYHSFGKKETLYITEGMFKLGELERYIKENGYNLDNIGFTLIGISGLIMFYLFVCKYVNKKAKR
;
A
#
# COMPACT_ATOMS: atom_id res chain seq x y z
N MET A 1 -27.54 -20.64 4.66
CA MET A 1 -26.06 -20.51 4.50
C MET A 1 -25.42 -20.94 5.79
N ARG A 2 -24.36 -21.76 5.76
CA ARG A 2 -23.61 -22.09 7.00
C ARG A 2 -22.96 -20.80 7.53
N LYS A 3 -22.81 -20.67 8.85
CA LYS A 3 -22.20 -19.49 9.51
C LYS A 3 -20.83 -19.12 8.91
N THR A 4 -20.06 -20.13 8.48
CA THR A 4 -18.77 -19.98 7.80
C THR A 4 -18.86 -19.22 6.48
N ASN A 5 -19.94 -19.37 5.71
CA ASN A 5 -20.12 -18.65 4.44
C ASN A 5 -20.36 -17.15 4.68
N CYS A 6 -21.07 -16.78 5.75
CA CYS A 6 -21.27 -15.39 6.12
C CYS A 6 -19.95 -14.71 6.52
N ILE A 7 -19.10 -15.43 7.28
CA ILE A 7 -17.76 -14.93 7.66
C ILE A 7 -16.91 -14.69 6.41
N LEU A 8 -16.89 -15.63 5.47
CA LEU A 8 -16.13 -15.49 4.21
C LEU A 8 -16.59 -14.28 3.37
N ILE A 9 -17.90 -14.02 3.31
CA ILE A 9 -18.44 -12.83 2.62
C ILE A 9 -17.94 -11.55 3.28
N ILE A 10 -17.99 -11.47 4.61
CA ILE A 10 -17.50 -10.29 5.35
C ILE A 10 -16.01 -10.08 5.09
N VAL A 11 -15.21 -11.14 5.14
CA VAL A 11 -13.77 -11.09 4.84
C VAL A 11 -13.51 -10.58 3.42
N ALA A 12 -14.27 -11.06 2.42
CA ALA A 12 -14.14 -10.59 1.04
C ALA A 12 -14.50 -9.11 0.87
N ILE A 13 -15.58 -8.65 1.52
CA ILE A 13 -15.99 -7.23 1.47
C ILE A 13 -14.92 -6.34 2.10
N LEU A 14 -14.41 -6.72 3.27
CA LEU A 14 -13.32 -5.99 3.94
C LEU A 14 -12.07 -5.95 3.04
N GLY A 15 -11.70 -7.07 2.43
CA GLY A 15 -10.56 -7.15 1.50
C GLY A 15 -10.69 -6.16 0.34
N ILE A 16 -11.87 -6.06 -0.26
CA ILE A 16 -12.16 -5.11 -1.35
C ILE A 16 -12.06 -3.67 -0.86
N LEU A 17 -12.66 -3.33 0.30
CA LEU A 17 -12.59 -1.98 0.87
C LEU A 17 -11.14 -1.56 1.17
N PHE A 18 -10.34 -2.47 1.72
CA PHE A 18 -8.92 -2.24 1.94
C PHE A 18 -8.15 -2.05 0.64
N ALA A 19 -8.43 -2.84 -0.40
CA ALA A 19 -7.80 -2.67 -1.71
C ALA A 19 -8.06 -1.28 -2.31
N PHE A 20 -9.29 -0.77 -2.25
CA PHE A 20 -9.61 0.59 -2.69
C PHE A 20 -8.88 1.66 -1.89
N SER A 21 -8.70 1.47 -0.58
CA SER A 21 -7.90 2.39 0.24
C SER A 21 -6.43 2.41 -0.18
N LEU A 22 -5.87 1.27 -0.61
CA LEU A 22 -4.51 1.18 -1.13
C LEU A 22 -4.40 1.85 -2.50
N PHE A 23 -5.34 1.59 -3.42
CA PHE A 23 -5.38 2.25 -4.72
C PHE A 23 -5.48 3.75 -4.57
N ASN A 24 -6.27 4.30 -3.65
CA ASN A 24 -6.34 5.75 -3.45
C ASN A 24 -5.00 6.39 -3.00
N LYS A 25 -4.06 5.61 -2.45
CA LYS A 25 -2.74 6.12 -2.08
C LYS A 25 -1.79 6.17 -3.27
N GLU A 26 -2.00 5.33 -4.30
CA GLU A 26 -1.19 5.20 -5.53
C GLU A 26 0.30 5.44 -5.27
N GLY A 27 1.04 4.44 -4.79
CA GLY A 27 2.45 4.68 -4.48
C GLY A 27 3.29 3.47 -4.12
N ILE A 28 4.61 3.69 -4.15
CA ILE A 28 5.61 2.73 -3.73
C ILE A 28 6.02 3.04 -2.29
N VAL A 29 5.92 2.04 -1.42
CA VAL A 29 6.25 2.15 0.01
C VAL A 29 7.63 1.58 0.27
N ILE A 30 8.42 2.30 1.04
CA ILE A 30 9.61 1.76 1.68
C ILE A 30 9.53 1.94 3.21
N ASN A 31 9.94 0.91 3.94
CA ASN A 31 10.13 1.03 5.39
C ASN A 31 11.56 1.51 5.65
N VAL A 32 11.69 2.48 6.54
CA VAL A 32 12.99 2.98 6.96
C VAL A 32 13.56 2.04 8.01
N ASN A 33 14.77 1.54 7.76
CA ASN A 33 15.49 0.60 8.60
C ASN A 33 16.98 0.98 8.62
N SER A 34 17.79 0.24 9.39
CA SER A 34 19.23 0.54 9.52
C SER A 34 20.00 0.58 8.20
N LYS A 35 19.55 -0.12 7.14
CA LYS A 35 20.25 -0.17 5.85
C LYS A 35 20.03 1.08 5.00
N ASN A 36 18.86 1.69 5.08
CA ASN A 36 18.50 2.85 4.26
C ASN A 36 18.37 4.15 5.07
N LYS A 37 18.52 4.09 6.40
CA LYS A 37 18.41 5.24 7.29
C LYS A 37 19.35 6.38 6.90
N ASP A 38 20.60 6.07 6.54
CA ASP A 38 21.59 7.09 6.19
C ASP A 38 21.21 7.82 4.89
N LEU A 39 20.79 7.08 3.86
CA LEU A 39 20.30 7.67 2.62
C LEU A 39 19.09 8.59 2.88
N VAL A 40 18.11 8.06 3.62
CA VAL A 40 16.89 8.80 3.99
C VAL A 40 17.24 10.07 4.76
N TYR A 41 18.13 9.98 5.74
CA TYR A 41 18.60 11.13 6.51
C TYR A 41 19.28 12.15 5.60
N GLN A 42 20.25 11.74 4.78
CA GLN A 42 20.97 12.65 3.88
C GLN A 42 20.05 13.35 2.86
N SER A 43 19.04 12.65 2.36
CA SER A 43 18.09 13.16 1.37
C SER A 43 17.04 14.12 1.96
N LEU A 44 16.67 13.93 3.23
CA LEU A 44 15.60 14.68 3.89
C LEU A 44 16.10 15.71 4.92
N ASN A 45 17.37 15.65 5.32
CA ASN A 45 17.95 16.59 6.28
C ASN A 45 17.84 18.03 5.77
N GLY A 46 17.29 18.91 6.61
CA GLY A 46 16.99 20.31 6.27
C GLY A 46 15.73 20.52 5.41
N LYS A 47 15.00 19.46 5.03
CA LYS A 47 13.72 19.56 4.31
C LYS A 47 12.49 19.25 5.16
N ILE A 48 12.68 18.56 6.28
CA ILE A 48 11.61 18.18 7.20
C ILE A 48 12.00 18.55 8.63
N GLU A 49 10.99 18.63 9.51
CA GLU A 49 11.18 19.04 10.90
C GLU A 49 12.01 18.02 11.69
N ASN A 50 11.86 16.72 11.41
CA ASN A 50 12.55 15.66 12.16
C ASN A 50 12.88 14.42 11.31
N THR A 51 14.16 14.20 11.01
CA THR A 51 14.63 13.04 10.24
C THR A 51 14.88 11.77 11.05
N ASP A 52 14.94 11.84 12.37
CA ASP A 52 15.40 10.72 13.21
C ASP A 52 14.33 9.64 13.41
N ASN A 53 13.07 10.05 13.37
CA ASN A 53 11.92 9.20 13.72
C ASN A 53 11.10 8.74 12.51
N ILE A 54 11.68 8.73 11.31
CA ILE A 54 10.98 8.27 10.11
C ILE A 54 10.84 6.74 10.16
N THR A 55 9.62 6.26 9.96
CA THR A 55 9.30 4.83 9.93
C THR A 55 9.01 4.33 8.52
N LYS A 56 8.40 5.17 7.68
CA LYS A 56 7.93 4.79 6.36
C LYS A 56 7.91 5.98 5.42
N ILE A 57 8.23 5.75 4.16
CA ILE A 57 8.13 6.74 3.09
C ILE A 57 7.28 6.15 1.97
N ILE A 58 6.37 6.95 1.43
CA ILE A 58 5.54 6.61 0.28
C ILE A 58 5.88 7.58 -0.85
N LEU A 59 6.38 7.02 -1.95
CA LEU A 59 6.53 7.74 -3.20
C LEU A 59 5.24 7.59 -4.00
N GLY A 60 4.53 8.69 -4.20
CA GLY A 60 3.32 8.73 -5.00
C GLY A 60 3.59 8.45 -6.47
N GLN A 61 2.66 7.77 -7.11
CA GLN A 61 2.61 7.45 -8.53
C GLN A 61 1.28 7.95 -9.12
N GLY A 62 1.14 7.89 -10.45
CA GLY A 62 -0.10 8.28 -11.12
C GLY A 62 -0.51 9.71 -10.81
N TRP A 63 -1.69 9.89 -10.22
CA TRP A 63 -2.23 11.20 -9.83
C TRP A 63 -1.47 11.85 -8.67
N ASN A 64 -0.73 11.05 -7.90
CA ASN A 64 0.13 11.49 -6.80
C ASN A 64 1.62 11.56 -7.20
N SER A 65 1.95 11.53 -8.50
CA SER A 65 3.35 11.56 -8.96
C SER A 65 4.12 12.76 -8.42
N GLY A 66 5.39 12.53 -8.04
CA GLY A 66 6.26 13.55 -7.43
C GLY A 66 5.97 13.85 -5.96
N LYS A 67 4.92 13.27 -5.36
CA LYS A 67 4.60 13.45 -3.95
C LYS A 67 5.34 12.42 -3.09
N LEU A 68 6.13 12.89 -2.13
CA LEU A 68 6.79 12.05 -1.14
C LEU A 68 6.10 12.23 0.21
N THR A 69 5.41 11.20 0.68
CA THR A 69 4.73 11.21 1.99
C THR A 69 5.58 10.49 3.03
N ILE A 70 5.98 11.19 4.08
CA ILE A 70 6.88 10.71 5.12
C ILE A 70 6.06 10.48 6.38
N TYR A 71 6.22 9.30 6.97
CA TYR A 71 5.54 8.89 8.20
C TYR A 71 6.56 8.77 9.32
N HIS A 72 6.29 9.48 10.41
CA HIS A 72 7.12 9.45 11.60
C HIS A 72 6.49 8.54 12.66
N SER A 73 7.31 8.12 13.61
CA SER A 73 6.84 7.59 14.89
C SER A 73 5.82 8.55 15.49
N PHE A 74 4.78 8.02 16.14
CA PHE A 74 3.66 8.79 16.71
C PHE A 74 2.68 9.42 15.71
N GLY A 75 2.69 9.00 14.44
CA GLY A 75 1.61 9.29 13.50
C GLY A 75 1.67 10.68 12.85
N LYS A 76 2.73 11.46 13.10
CA LYS A 76 3.01 12.66 12.31
C LYS A 76 3.28 12.26 10.85
N LYS A 77 2.66 12.98 9.93
CA LYS A 77 2.83 12.82 8.49
C LYS A 77 3.31 14.14 7.89
N GLU A 78 4.33 14.05 7.05
CA GLU A 78 4.85 15.19 6.27
C GLU A 78 4.75 14.86 4.79
N THR A 79 4.56 15.88 3.96
CA THR A 79 4.47 15.71 2.50
C THR A 79 5.45 16.67 1.84
N LEU A 80 6.35 16.11 1.04
CA LEU A 80 7.27 16.86 0.19
C LEU A 80 6.90 16.63 -1.27
N TYR A 81 7.22 17.62 -2.11
CA TYR A 81 7.12 17.47 -3.55
C TYR A 81 8.53 17.43 -4.14
N ILE A 82 8.78 16.42 -4.97
CA ILE A 82 10.02 16.29 -5.73
C ILE A 82 9.89 17.22 -6.93
N THR A 83 10.67 18.29 -6.94
CA THR A 83 10.79 19.20 -8.07
C THR A 83 12.09 18.92 -8.84
N GLU A 84 12.09 19.20 -10.14
CA GLU A 84 13.29 19.09 -10.98
C GLU A 84 14.44 19.94 -10.41
N GLY A 85 15.63 19.36 -10.30
CA GLY A 85 16.83 19.98 -9.70
C GLY A 85 17.17 19.53 -8.27
N MET A 86 16.30 18.76 -7.60
CA MET A 86 16.59 18.21 -6.27
C MET A 86 17.35 16.88 -6.31
N PHE A 87 18.65 16.92 -6.64
CA PHE A 87 19.52 15.75 -6.82
C PHE A 87 19.40 14.68 -5.71
N LYS A 88 19.46 15.09 -4.43
CA LYS A 88 19.35 14.17 -3.29
C LYS A 88 17.98 13.48 -3.14
N LEU A 89 16.90 14.13 -3.59
CA LEU A 89 15.58 13.48 -3.62
C LEU A 89 15.44 12.53 -4.81
N GLY A 90 16.14 12.81 -5.91
CA GLY A 90 16.19 11.90 -7.07
C GLY A 90 16.86 10.56 -6.73
N GLU A 91 17.94 10.58 -5.94
CA GLU A 91 18.56 9.33 -5.45
C GLU A 91 17.62 8.55 -4.54
N LEU A 92 16.92 9.22 -3.63
CA LEU A 92 15.92 8.61 -2.76
C LEU A 92 14.75 8.03 -3.57
N GLU A 93 14.25 8.77 -4.56
CA GLU A 93 13.19 8.33 -5.47
C GLU A 93 13.58 7.04 -6.20
N ARG A 94 14.78 7.01 -6.77
CA ARG A 94 15.32 5.84 -7.46
C ARG A 94 15.45 4.65 -6.52
N TYR A 95 15.99 4.86 -5.32
CA TYR A 95 16.13 3.81 -4.32
C TYR A 95 14.77 3.22 -3.90
N ILE A 96 13.74 4.08 -3.73
CA ILE A 96 12.37 3.64 -3.42
C ILE A 96 11.79 2.82 -4.58
N LYS A 97 11.97 3.24 -5.83
CA LYS A 97 11.51 2.50 -7.01
C LYS A 97 12.15 1.11 -7.12
N GLU A 98 13.43 0.99 -6.76
CA GLU A 98 14.18 -0.27 -6.84
C GLU A 98 13.91 -1.22 -5.67
N ASN A 99 13.70 -0.71 -4.45
CA ASN A 99 13.63 -1.52 -3.21
C ASN A 99 12.28 -1.49 -2.50
N GLY A 100 11.35 -0.64 -2.94
CA GLY A 100 10.04 -0.47 -2.32
C GLY A 100 8.99 -1.45 -2.86
N TYR A 101 7.87 -1.54 -2.15
CA TYR A 101 6.73 -2.37 -2.50
C TYR A 101 5.62 -1.51 -3.10
N ASN A 102 5.11 -1.92 -4.25
CA ASN A 102 3.98 -1.24 -4.90
C ASN A 102 2.67 -1.55 -4.15
N LEU A 103 1.99 -0.50 -3.68
CA LEU A 103 0.69 -0.62 -3.00
C LEU A 103 -0.41 -1.18 -3.90
N ASP A 104 -0.37 -0.86 -5.19
CA ASP A 104 -1.37 -1.32 -6.15
C ASP A 104 -1.26 -2.83 -6.33
N ASN A 105 -0.05 -3.39 -6.35
CA ASN A 105 0.14 -4.85 -6.40
C ASN A 105 -0.48 -5.55 -5.19
N ILE A 106 -0.38 -4.95 -4.00
CA ILE A 106 -1.03 -5.46 -2.79
C ILE A 106 -2.55 -5.36 -2.93
N GLY A 107 -3.05 -4.22 -3.44
CA GLY A 107 -4.46 -4.02 -3.74
C GLY A 107 -5.01 -5.06 -4.71
N PHE A 108 -4.34 -5.31 -5.84
CA PHE A 108 -4.71 -6.34 -6.80
C PHE A 108 -4.72 -7.75 -6.20
N THR A 109 -3.75 -8.06 -5.33
CA THR A 109 -3.71 -9.34 -4.61
C THR A 109 -4.94 -9.52 -3.72
N LEU A 110 -5.33 -8.48 -2.97
CA LEU A 110 -6.53 -8.49 -2.13
C LEU A 110 -7.82 -8.65 -2.95
N ILE A 111 -7.92 -7.97 -4.10
CA ILE A 111 -9.05 -8.14 -5.04
C ILE A 111 -9.09 -9.58 -5.56
N GLY A 112 -7.95 -10.14 -5.97
CA GLY A 112 -7.85 -11.52 -6.46
C GLY A 112 -8.32 -12.54 -5.44
N ILE A 113 -7.85 -12.45 -4.19
CA ILE A 113 -8.28 -13.34 -3.10
C ILE A 113 -9.79 -13.19 -2.83
N SER A 114 -10.28 -11.95 -2.79
CA SER A 114 -11.72 -11.68 -2.57
C SER A 114 -12.58 -12.26 -3.70
N GLY A 115 -12.12 -12.16 -4.94
CA GLY A 115 -12.76 -12.76 -6.11
C GLY A 115 -12.81 -14.29 -6.03
N LEU A 116 -11.71 -14.94 -5.63
CA LEU A 116 -11.66 -16.39 -5.42
C LEU A 116 -12.64 -16.86 -4.35
N ILE A 117 -12.74 -16.14 -3.22
CA ILE A 117 -13.71 -16.44 -2.16
C ILE A 117 -15.14 -16.35 -2.69
N MET A 118 -15.45 -15.29 -3.43
CA MET A 118 -16.78 -15.09 -4.02
C MET A 118 -17.12 -16.19 -5.04
N PHE A 119 -16.17 -16.57 -5.89
CA PHE A 119 -16.32 -17.66 -6.85
C PHE A 119 -16.58 -19.00 -6.14
N TYR A 120 -15.80 -19.33 -5.12
CA TYR A 120 -15.99 -20.54 -4.31
C TYR A 120 -17.40 -20.60 -3.72
N LEU A 121 -17.85 -19.51 -3.10
CA LEU A 121 -19.19 -19.43 -2.52
C LEU A 121 -20.30 -19.57 -3.57
N PHE A 122 -20.10 -19.02 -4.77
CA PHE A 122 -21.01 -19.15 -5.89
C PHE A 122 -21.13 -20.61 -6.35
N VAL A 123 -20.01 -21.31 -6.55
CA VAL A 123 -19.99 -22.73 -6.92
C VAL A 123 -20.66 -23.59 -5.85
N CYS A 124 -20.34 -23.39 -4.57
CA CYS A 124 -20.98 -24.12 -3.47
C CYS A 124 -22.50 -23.91 -3.45
N LYS A 125 -22.98 -22.69 -3.71
CA LYS A 125 -24.42 -22.40 -3.78
C LYS A 125 -25.07 -23.15 -4.96
N TYR A 126 -24.41 -23.18 -6.11
CA TYR A 126 -24.92 -23.83 -7.32
C TYR A 126 -24.99 -25.35 -7.17
N VAL A 127 -23.92 -26.00 -6.68
CA VAL A 127 -23.87 -27.45 -6.44
C VAL A 127 -24.94 -27.89 -5.43
N ASN A 128 -25.08 -27.16 -4.32
CA ASN A 128 -26.12 -27.46 -3.32
C ASN A 128 -27.55 -27.28 -3.86
N LYS A 129 -27.76 -26.39 -4.83
CA LYS A 129 -29.06 -26.20 -5.48
C LYS A 129 -29.37 -27.36 -6.43
N LYS A 130 -28.36 -27.92 -7.11
CA LYS A 130 -28.51 -29.06 -8.01
C LYS A 130 -28.74 -30.37 -7.26
N ALA A 131 -28.15 -30.55 -6.08
CA ALA A 131 -28.35 -31.72 -5.21
C ALA A 131 -29.73 -31.76 -4.49
N LYS A 132 -30.48 -30.66 -4.51
CA LYS A 132 -31.83 -30.55 -3.93
C LYS A 132 -32.97 -30.70 -4.97
N ARG A 133 -32.62 -30.84 -6.25
CA ARG A 133 -33.55 -31.14 -7.35
C ARG A 133 -33.47 -32.63 -7.66
#